data_AF-A0A0F0HPD4-F1
#
_entry.id   AF-A0A0F0HPD4-F1
#
_cell.length_a   1.000
_cell.length_b   1.000
_cell.length_c   1.000
_cell.angle_alpha   90.00
_cell.angle_beta   90.00
_cell.angle_gamma   90.00
#
_symmetry.space_group_name_H-M   'P 1'
#
loop_
_entity.id
_entity.type
_entity.pdbx_description
1 polymer ?
#
loop_
_entity_poly.entity_id
_entity_poly.type
_entity_poly.pdbx_seq_one_letter_code
_entity_poly.pdbx_strand_id
1 'polypeptide(L)'
;MSVWRPVRRTVHQPQVGEVVRDRAHGGAEGVYMETRDGRVYLRPRQGGQEWTTYPSEIEPLADEPELVPVLGADRPRRAPEWPGDRAGVTAV
;
A
#
# COMPACT_ATOMS: atom_id res chain seq x y z
N MET A 1 7.70 -44.75 10.60
CA MET A 1 8.62 -43.58 10.68
C MET A 1 8.03 -42.48 9.82
N SER A 2 7.34 -41.51 10.39
CA SER A 2 6.74 -40.42 9.62
C SER A 2 7.79 -39.33 9.41
N VAL A 3 8.24 -39.15 8.17
CA VAL A 3 9.14 -38.06 7.78
C VAL A 3 8.33 -36.76 7.79
N TRP A 4 8.61 -35.86 8.73
CA TRP A 4 8.07 -34.50 8.70
C TRP A 4 8.77 -33.74 7.56
N ARG A 5 8.03 -33.40 6.51
CA ARG A 5 8.52 -32.48 5.47
C ARG A 5 8.14 -31.05 5.88
N PRO A 6 9.11 -30.14 6.10
CA PRO A 6 8.77 -28.74 6.28
C PRO A 6 8.09 -28.23 5.01
N VAL A 7 6.85 -27.75 5.14
CA VAL A 7 6.19 -26.99 4.08
C VAL A 7 7.00 -25.71 3.93
N ARG A 8 7.72 -25.56 2.82
CA ARG A 8 8.27 -24.27 2.41
C ARG A 8 7.06 -23.39 2.08
N ARG A 9 6.64 -22.54 3.01
CA ARG A 9 5.70 -21.46 2.71
C ARG A 9 6.40 -20.53 1.73
N THR A 10 6.04 -20.62 0.46
CA THR A 10 6.38 -19.59 -0.52
C THR A 10 5.71 -18.30 -0.05
N VAL A 11 6.52 -17.28 0.21
CA VAL A 11 6.03 -15.93 0.50
C VAL A 11 5.36 -15.43 -0.78
N HIS A 12 4.10 -15.04 -0.68
CA HIS A 12 3.37 -14.46 -1.81
C HIS A 12 4.04 -13.16 -2.26
N GLN A 13 4.17 -12.96 -3.57
CA GLN A 13 4.78 -11.77 -4.17
C GLN A 13 3.70 -11.00 -4.95
N PRO A 14 2.91 -10.16 -4.29
CA PRO A 14 1.80 -9.45 -4.93
C PRO A 14 2.27 -8.36 -5.88
N GLN A 15 1.41 -8.01 -6.82
CA GLN A 15 1.59 -6.90 -7.75
C GLN A 15 0.99 -5.60 -7.18
N VAL A 16 1.54 -4.44 -7.54
CA VAL A 16 0.96 -3.14 -7.15
C VAL A 16 -0.49 -3.05 -7.63
N GLY A 17 -1.40 -2.76 -6.69
CA GLY A 17 -2.83 -2.76 -6.92
C GLY A 17 -3.54 -4.08 -6.61
N GLU A 18 -2.81 -5.15 -6.33
CA GLU A 18 -3.41 -6.44 -5.99
C GLU A 18 -4.10 -6.42 -4.63
N VAL A 19 -5.32 -6.95 -4.55
CA VAL A 19 -6.03 -7.15 -3.30
C VAL A 19 -5.52 -8.41 -2.60
N VAL A 20 -4.99 -8.23 -1.40
CA VAL A 20 -4.47 -9.30 -0.54
C VAL A 20 -5.21 -9.35 0.78
N ARG A 21 -5.19 -10.52 1.42
CA ARG A 21 -5.71 -10.73 2.77
C ARG A 21 -4.58 -10.70 3.79
N ASP A 22 -4.72 -9.89 4.83
CA ASP A 22 -3.74 -9.74 5.90
C ASP A 22 -4.16 -10.48 7.16
N ARG A 23 -3.42 -11.55 7.49
CA ARG A 23 -3.68 -12.42 8.64
C ARG A 23 -3.36 -11.78 9.98
N ALA A 24 -2.36 -10.90 10.03
CA ALA A 24 -1.97 -10.22 11.26
C ALA A 24 -3.05 -9.22 11.72
N HIS A 25 -3.84 -8.70 10.78
CA HIS A 25 -4.92 -7.74 11.02
C HIS A 25 -6.31 -8.40 10.96
N GLY A 26 -6.45 -9.60 11.54
CA GLY A 26 -7.75 -10.28 11.64
C GLY A 26 -8.35 -10.72 10.30
N GLY A 27 -7.53 -10.83 9.25
CA GLY A 27 -7.98 -11.17 7.91
C GLY A 27 -8.51 -9.99 7.10
N ALA A 28 -8.13 -8.75 7.44
CA ALA A 28 -8.48 -7.55 6.68
C ALA A 28 -7.99 -7.63 5.23
N GLU A 29 -8.79 -7.11 4.30
CA GLU A 29 -8.43 -7.02 2.88
C GLU A 29 -7.82 -5.65 2.57
N GLY A 30 -6.66 -5.67 1.92
CA GLY A 30 -5.92 -4.46 1.57
C GLY A 30 -5.41 -4.52 0.14
N VAL A 31 -5.36 -3.36 -0.52
CA VAL A 31 -4.69 -3.17 -1.80
C VAL A 31 -3.20 -3.03 -1.54
N TYR A 32 -2.40 -3.92 -2.13
CA TYR A 32 -0.95 -3.86 -2.08
C TYR A 32 -0.43 -2.64 -2.83
N MET A 33 0.34 -1.81 -2.12
CA MET A 33 0.91 -0.57 -2.68
C MET A 33 2.38 -0.77 -3.05
N GLU A 34 3.18 -1.24 -2.09
CA GLU A 34 4.60 -1.50 -2.27
C GLU A 34 5.15 -2.35 -1.11
N THR A 35 6.39 -2.84 -1.27
CA THR A 35 7.19 -3.37 -0.18
C THR A 35 8.36 -2.44 0.05
N ARG A 36 8.45 -1.87 1.26
CA ARG A 36 9.51 -0.94 1.65
C ARG A 36 9.99 -1.28 3.05
N ASP A 37 11.31 -1.27 3.24
CA ASP A 37 11.97 -1.60 4.51
C ASP A 37 11.53 -2.98 5.08
N GLY A 38 11.32 -3.95 4.18
CA GLY A 38 10.89 -5.31 4.53
C GLY A 38 9.43 -5.43 4.99
N ARG A 39 8.64 -4.36 4.86
CA ARG A 39 7.22 -4.31 5.21
C ARG A 39 6.37 -4.10 3.96
N VAL A 40 5.22 -4.76 3.96
CA VAL A 40 4.18 -4.57 2.94
C VAL A 40 3.30 -3.40 3.36
N TYR A 41 3.09 -2.46 2.45
CA TYR A 41 2.20 -1.31 2.64
C TYR A 41 0.85 -1.61 1.98
N LEU A 42 -0.22 -1.54 2.78
CA LEU A 42 -1.59 -1.83 2.36
C LEU A 42 -2.48 -0.60 2.58
N ARG A 43 -3.46 -0.44 1.69
CA ARG A 43 -4.54 0.53 1.88
C ARG A 43 -5.91 -0.14 1.76
N PRO A 44 -6.97 0.38 2.41
CA PRO A 44 -8.32 -0.15 2.22
C PRO A 44 -8.82 0.11 0.80
N ARG A 45 -9.66 -0.78 0.26
CA ARG A 45 -10.23 -0.67 -1.10
C ARG A 45 -10.98 0.64 -1.34
N GLN A 46 -11.72 1.12 -0.35
CA GLN A 46 -12.55 2.33 -0.43
C GLN A 46 -11.87 3.58 0.18
N GLY A 47 -10.55 3.53 0.40
CA GLY A 47 -9.83 4.56 1.15
C GLY A 47 -10.00 4.40 2.66
N GLY A 48 -9.25 5.20 3.42
CA GLY A 48 -9.18 5.11 4.89
C GLY A 48 -7.74 5.06 5.38
N GLN A 49 -7.54 4.46 6.55
CA GLN A 49 -6.21 4.38 7.16
C GLN A 49 -5.37 3.29 6.50
N GLU A 50 -4.23 3.68 5.94
CA GLU A 50 -3.20 2.77 5.46
C GLU A 50 -2.50 2.08 6.63
N TRP A 51 -1.99 0.86 6.40
CA TRP A 51 -1.26 0.08 7.41
C TRP A 51 -0.12 -0.72 6.79
N THR A 52 0.73 -1.25 7.67
CA THR A 52 1.87 -2.10 7.26
C THR A 52 1.79 -3.47 7.89
N THR A 53 2.22 -4.50 7.16
CA THR A 53 2.32 -5.88 7.65
C THR A 53 3.59 -6.57 7.15
N TYR A 54 3.84 -7.81 7.57
CA TYR A 54 4.97 -8.59 7.05
C TYR A 54 4.57 -9.35 5.77
N PRO A 55 5.50 -9.55 4.82
CA PRO A 55 5.24 -10.36 3.63
C PRO A 55 4.71 -11.78 3.94
N SER A 56 5.07 -12.36 5.09
CA SER A 56 4.59 -13.67 5.52
C SER A 56 3.13 -13.70 5.97
N GLU A 57 2.53 -12.53 6.21
CA GLU A 57 1.18 -12.40 6.77
C GLU A 57 0.13 -12.08 5.71
N ILE A 58 0.56 -11.82 4.47
CA ILE A 58 -0.34 -11.58 3.34
C ILE A 58 -0.57 -12.86 2.54
N GLU A 59 -1.79 -12.97 2.01
CA GLU A 59 -2.19 -14.05 1.11
C GLU A 59 -2.98 -13.53 -0.09
N PRO A 60 -2.91 -14.23 -1.23
CA PRO A 60 -3.80 -13.93 -2.35
C PRO A 60 -5.25 -14.20 -1.94
N LEU A 61 -6.17 -13.34 -2.41
CA LEU A 61 -7.60 -13.51 -2.14
C LEU A 61 -8.22 -14.63 -3.00
N ALA A 62 -7.68 -14.84 -4.20
CA ALA A 62 -8.10 -15.86 -5.17
C ALA A 62 -6.90 -16.33 -6.00
N ASP A 63 -7.08 -17.39 -6.80
CA ASP A 63 -6.04 -17.89 -7.71
C ASP A 63 -5.65 -16.86 -8.79
N GLU A 64 -6.61 -16.04 -9.24
CA GLU A 64 -6.38 -14.90 -10.12
C GLU A 64 -6.30 -13.59 -9.33
N PRO A 65 -5.32 -12.71 -9.60
CA PRO A 65 -5.14 -11.47 -8.85
C PRO A 65 -6.25 -10.47 -9.17
N GLU A 66 -6.96 -10.00 -8.13
CA GLU A 66 -7.86 -8.86 -8.25
C GLU A 66 -7.05 -7.56 -8.17
N LEU A 67 -7.08 -6.76 -9.25
CA LEU A 67 -6.32 -5.51 -9.33
C LEU A 67 -7.23 -4.29 -9.20
N VAL A 68 -6.89 -3.42 -8.26
CA VAL A 68 -7.49 -2.09 -8.10
C VAL A 68 -6.49 -1.04 -8.61
N PRO A 69 -6.92 -0.08 -9.45
CA PRO A 69 -6.06 1.02 -9.86
C PRO A 69 -5.47 1.78 -8.67
N VAL A 70 -4.16 1.72 -8.56
CA VAL A 70 -3.40 2.55 -7.63
C VAL A 70 -2.85 3.71 -8.45
N LEU A 71 -3.41 4.90 -8.24
CA LEU A 71 -2.77 6.12 -8.75
C LEU A 71 -1.41 6.22 -8.04
N GLY A 72 -0.34 6.10 -8.83
CA GLY A 72 1.03 6.26 -8.33
C GLY A 72 1.17 7.63 -7.64
N ALA A 73 2.05 7.68 -6.63
CA ALA A 73 2.27 8.81 -5.73
C ALA A 73 1.80 10.14 -6.33
N ASP A 74 0.71 10.66 -5.78
CA ASP A 74 0.19 11.98 -6.11
C ASP A 74 1.37 12.95 -6.00
N ARG A 75 1.68 13.66 -7.10
CA ARG A 75 2.57 14.83 -6.98
C ARG A 75 1.98 15.64 -5.83
N PRO A 76 2.76 16.08 -4.83
CA PRO A 76 2.21 16.84 -3.73
C PRO A 76 1.34 17.94 -4.33
N ARG A 77 0.08 18.00 -3.92
CA ARG A 77 -0.88 19.00 -4.41
C ARG A 77 -0.18 20.35 -4.28
N ARG A 78 0.27 20.92 -5.40
CA ARG A 78 0.96 22.21 -5.38
C ARG A 78 -0.05 23.16 -4.77
N ALA A 79 0.27 23.74 -3.62
CA ALA A 79 -0.58 24.76 -3.03
C ALA A 79 -0.87 25.80 -4.13
N PRO A 80 -2.12 26.25 -4.31
CA PRO A 80 -2.37 27.36 -5.23
C PRO A 80 -1.47 28.52 -4.80
N GLU A 81 -0.62 28.97 -5.70
CA GLU A 81 0.14 30.20 -5.52
C GLU A 81 -0.88 31.32 -5.30
N TRP A 82 -0.97 31.84 -4.07
CA TRP A 82 -1.88 32.93 -3.78
C TRP A 82 -1.33 34.18 -4.49
N PRO A 83 -2.07 34.83 -5.40
CA PRO A 83 -1.64 36.08 -6.01
C PRO A 83 -1.77 37.21 -4.97
N GLY A 84 -0.83 37.30 -4.03
CA GLY A 84 -0.87 38.27 -2.94
C GLY A 84 0.46 38.91 -2.55
N ASP A 85 1.60 38.32 -2.92
CA ASP A 85 2.91 38.85 -2.53
C ASP A 85 3.49 39.85 -3.54
N ARG A 86 2.66 40.79 -4.01
CA ARG A 86 3.15 42.07 -4.56
C ARG A 86 2.77 43.21 -3.63
N ALA A 87 3.22 43.14 -2.38
CA ALA A 87 3.44 44.34 -1.60
C ALA A 87 4.65 45.07 -2.20
N GLY A 88 4.39 45.88 -3.23
CA GLY A 88 5.29 46.94 -3.62
C GLY A 88 5.45 47.88 -2.44
N VAL A 89 6.61 47.81 -1.80
CA VAL A 89 7.13 48.85 -0.92
C VAL A 89 7.26 50.14 -1.74
N THR A 90 6.28 51.03 -1.65
CA THR A 90 6.49 52.44 -1.99
C THR A 90 6.95 53.13 -0.72
N ALA A 91 8.26 53.23 -0.56
CA ALA A 91 8.88 54.22 0.30
C ALA A 91 9.37 55.35 -0.62
N VAL A 92 8.65 56.49 -0.61
CA VAL A 92 9.17 57.84 -0.87
C VAL A 92 8.37 58.84 -0.05
#